data_AF-A0A843ASY6-F1
#
_entry.id   AF-A0A843ASY6-F1
#
_cell.length_a   1.000
_cell.length_b   1.000
_cell.length_c   1.000
_cell.angle_alpha   90.00
_cell.angle_beta   90.00
_cell.angle_gamma   90.00
#
_symmetry.space_group_name_H-M   'P 1'
#
loop_
_entity.id
_entity.type
_entity.pdbx_description
1 polymer ?
#
loop_
_entity_poly.entity_id
_entity_poly.type
_entity_poly.pdbx_seq_one_letter_code
_entity_poly.pdbx_strand_id
1 'polypeptide(L)'
;MATKIDHRIWYVVGFSIIIVICLAAFIVAPGGDFGGSDGQGEKEINNIDPNYKPWFESLWTPPGETESLLFALQAAIGALIIGLFIGNERGKRAARKAIGKEDHVTAGEGAADK
;
A
#
# COMPACT_ATOMS: atom_id res chain seq x y z
N MET A 1 2.46 -20.76 29.57
CA MET A 1 2.32 -19.28 29.53
C MET A 1 1.98 -18.91 28.09
N ALA A 2 0.70 -18.98 27.72
CA ALA A 2 0.27 -18.77 26.33
C ALA A 2 0.00 -17.27 26.14
N THR A 3 0.89 -16.57 25.44
CA THR A 3 0.67 -15.19 25.02
C THR A 3 -0.51 -15.18 24.06
N LYS A 4 -1.63 -14.59 24.48
CA LYS A 4 -2.78 -14.28 23.64
C LYS A 4 -2.35 -13.15 22.70
N ILE A 5 -1.61 -13.51 21.64
CA ILE A 5 -1.13 -12.56 20.64
C ILE A 5 -2.36 -12.08 19.89
N ASP A 6 -2.74 -10.83 20.11
CA ASP A 6 -3.82 -10.21 19.38
C ASP A 6 -3.52 -10.24 17.89
N HIS A 7 -4.52 -10.59 17.07
CA HIS A 7 -4.35 -10.75 15.62
C HIS A 7 -3.82 -9.47 14.94
N ARG A 8 -4.03 -8.31 15.57
CA ARG A 8 -3.46 -7.01 15.20
C ARG A 8 -1.92 -7.00 15.17
N ILE A 9 -1.28 -7.72 16.08
CA ILE A 9 0.18 -7.81 16.17
C ILE A 9 0.74 -8.52 14.94
N TRP A 10 0.08 -9.59 14.47
CA TRP A 10 0.47 -10.28 13.25
C TRP A 10 0.39 -9.40 12.00
N TYR A 11 -0.65 -8.57 11.89
CA TYR A 11 -0.74 -7.60 10.79
C TYR A 11 0.38 -6.55 10.83
N VAL A 12 0.74 -6.06 12.03
CA VAL A 12 1.83 -5.09 12.19
C VAL A 12 3.18 -5.72 11.87
N VAL A 13 3.42 -6.95 12.33
CA VAL A 13 4.65 -7.70 12.03
C VAL A 13 4.76 -7.98 10.54
N GLY A 14 3.69 -8.47 9.90
CA GLY A 14 3.66 -8.72 8.46
C GLY A 14 3.92 -7.45 7.64
N PHE A 15 3.27 -6.33 8.00
CA PHE A 15 3.48 -5.05 7.34
C PHE A 15 4.92 -4.53 7.51
N SER A 16 5.49 -4.70 8.71
CA SER A 16 6.88 -4.30 8.99
C SER A 16 7.88 -5.12 8.17
N ILE A 17 7.65 -6.42 8.01
CA ILE A 17 8.48 -7.30 7.16
C ILE A 17 8.44 -6.83 5.70
N ILE A 18 7.26 -6.50 5.17
CA ILE A 18 7.11 -5.99 3.80
C ILE A 18 7.92 -4.69 3.61
N ILE A 19 7.84 -3.75 4.55
CA ILE A 19 8.62 -2.51 4.51
C ILE A 19 10.12 -2.80 4.49
N VAL A 20 10.60 -3.69 5.37
CA VAL A 20 12.01 -4.07 5.44
C VAL A 20 12.49 -4.67 4.13
N ILE A 21 11.69 -5.53 3.49
CA ILE A 21 12.01 -6.12 2.19
C ILE A 21 12.11 -5.04 1.11
N CYS A 22 11.15 -4.10 1.05
CA CYS A 22 11.18 -3.00 0.09
C CYS A 22 12.41 -2.10 0.28
N LEU A 23 12.75 -1.76 1.53
CA LEU A 23 13.93 -0.96 1.84
C LEU A 23 15.23 -1.70 1.51
N ALA A 24 15.30 -2.99 1.82
CA ALA A 24 16.45 -3.82 1.50
C ALA A 24 16.69 -3.89 -0.01
N ALA A 25 15.63 -4.04 -0.81
CA ALA A 25 15.74 -4.01 -2.28
C ALA A 25 16.32 -2.69 -2.79
N PHE A 26 15.93 -1.57 -2.18
CA PHE A 26 16.43 -0.23 -2.55
C PHE A 26 17.91 -0.02 -2.19
N ILE A 27 18.39 -0.66 -1.12
CA ILE A 27 19.79 -0.60 -0.68
C ILE A 27 20.68 -1.53 -1.51
N VAL A 28 20.18 -2.72 -1.87
CA VAL A 28 20.93 -3.72 -2.63
C VAL A 28 21.07 -3.35 -4.11
N ALA A 29 20.07 -2.68 -4.69
CA ALA A 29 20.06 -2.25 -6.08
C ALA A 29 19.88 -0.73 -6.23
N PRO A 30 20.86 0.09 -5.79
CA PRO A 30 20.79 1.54 -5.94
C PRO A 30 20.90 1.90 -7.43
N GLY A 31 19.76 2.24 -8.05
CA GLY A 31 19.66 2.47 -9.49
C GLY A 31 19.32 1.23 -10.32
N GLY A 32 18.86 0.15 -9.67
CA GLY A 32 18.30 -1.00 -10.38
C GLY A 32 17.14 -0.58 -11.27
N ASP A 33 17.17 -1.02 -12.53
CA ASP A 33 16.03 -0.89 -13.43
C ASP A 33 14.94 -1.81 -12.88
N PHE A 34 14.02 -1.25 -12.07
CA PHE A 34 12.91 -1.98 -11.44
C PHE A 34 11.83 -2.34 -12.48
N GLY A 35 12.26 -2.91 -13.60
CA GLY A 35 11.41 -3.43 -14.65
C GLY A 35 10.75 -4.75 -14.25
N GLY A 36 9.65 -5.07 -14.92
CA GLY A 36 8.93 -6.32 -14.72
C GLY A 36 9.84 -7.55 -14.91
N SER A 37 9.49 -8.65 -14.25
CA SER A 37 10.28 -9.90 -14.34
C SER A 37 10.35 -10.47 -15.76
N ASP A 38 9.40 -10.10 -16.62
CA ASP A 38 9.28 -10.61 -17.99
C ASP A 38 10.48 -10.22 -18.85
N GLY A 39 10.92 -8.96 -18.78
CA GLY A 39 12.09 -8.46 -19.52
C GLY A 39 13.44 -9.02 -19.03
N GLN A 40 13.51 -9.56 -17.81
CA GLN A 40 14.68 -10.30 -17.34
C GLN A 40 14.62 -11.78 -17.77
N GLY A 41 13.43 -12.37 -17.80
CA GLY A 41 13.23 -13.73 -18.28
C GLY A 41 13.62 -13.91 -19.75
N GLU A 42 13.24 -12.98 -20.62
CA GLU A 42 13.56 -13.04 -22.06
C GLU A 42 15.08 -12.99 -22.35
N LYS A 43 15.82 -12.20 -21.56
CA LYS A 43 17.28 -12.09 -21.67
C LYS A 43 17.99 -13.39 -21.29
N GLU A 44 17.52 -14.04 -20.23
CA GLU A 44 18.12 -15.28 -19.74
C GLU A 44 17.81 -16.46 -20.67
N ILE A 45 16.60 -16.51 -21.23
CA ILE A 45 16.20 -17.54 -22.20
C ILE A 45 17.06 -17.48 -23.47
N ASN A 46 17.31 -16.27 -24.00
CA ASN A 46 18.20 -16.07 -25.15
C ASN A 46 19.66 -16.49 -24.88
N ASN A 47 20.12 -16.40 -23.64
CA ASN A 47 21.48 -16.82 -23.25
C ASN A 47 21.63 -18.35 -23.14
N ILE A 48 20.56 -19.05 -22.77
CA ILE A 48 20.59 -20.51 -22.52
C ILE A 48 20.37 -21.29 -23.82
N ASP A 49 19.46 -20.83 -24.68
CA ASP A 49 19.23 -21.45 -25.99
C ASP A 49 18.97 -20.37 -27.07
N PRO A 50 19.98 -20.03 -27.88
CA PRO A 50 19.85 -19.03 -28.94
C PRO A 50 18.92 -19.45 -30.09
N ASN A 51 18.47 -20.71 -30.14
CA ASN A 51 17.47 -21.19 -31.10
C ASN A 51 16.07 -21.33 -30.49
N TYR A 52 15.87 -20.89 -29.24
CA TYR A 52 14.57 -20.95 -28.59
C TYR A 52 13.55 -20.07 -29.33
N LYS A 53 12.57 -20.71 -29.95
CA LYS A 53 11.40 -20.02 -30.52
C LYS A 53 10.32 -19.92 -29.44
N PRO A 54 9.85 -18.71 -29.10
CA PRO A 54 8.72 -18.52 -28.20
C PRO A 54 7.53 -19.36 -28.68
N TRP A 55 6.99 -20.20 -27.81
CA TRP A 55 5.77 -20.97 -28.07
C TRP A 55 4.51 -20.09 -28.03
N PHE A 56 4.67 -18.83 -27.59
CA PHE A 56 3.68 -17.77 -27.59
C PHE A 56 4.41 -16.46 -27.87
N GLU A 57 4.20 -15.87 -29.05
CA GLU A 57 4.62 -14.49 -29.31
C GLU A 57 3.49 -13.57 -28.87
N SER A 58 3.84 -12.52 -28.12
CA SER A 58 2.86 -11.52 -27.71
C SER A 58 2.24 -10.91 -28.96
N LEU A 59 0.95 -11.17 -29.21
CA LEU A 59 0.19 -10.62 -30.35
C LEU A 59 0.20 -9.08 -30.38
N TRP A 60 0.60 -8.47 -29.26
CA TRP A 60 0.80 -7.04 -29.06
C TRP A 60 1.93 -6.85 -28.04
N THR A 61 2.99 -6.15 -28.41
CA THR A 61 4.02 -5.68 -27.47
C THR A 61 3.61 -4.28 -27.00
N PRO A 62 3.00 -4.11 -25.83
CA PRO A 62 2.72 -2.77 -25.34
C PRO A 62 4.04 -2.05 -25.07
N PRO A 63 4.22 -0.80 -25.50
CA PRO A 63 5.38 0.00 -25.08
C PRO A 63 5.42 0.04 -23.55
N GLY A 64 6.61 -0.04 -22.96
CA GLY A 64 6.81 -0.14 -21.50
C GLY A 64 6.15 0.98 -20.67
N GLU A 65 5.74 2.06 -21.31
CA GLU A 65 4.88 3.11 -20.74
C GLU A 65 3.54 2.55 -20.23
N THR A 66 2.97 1.53 -20.88
CA THR A 66 1.68 0.95 -20.45
C THR A 66 1.82 0.14 -19.17
N GLU A 67 2.92 -0.61 -19.01
CA GLU A 67 3.17 -1.41 -17.80
C GLU A 67 3.34 -0.50 -16.59
N SER A 68 4.20 0.51 -16.71
CA SER A 68 4.41 1.51 -15.66
C SER A 68 3.14 2.30 -15.33
N LEU A 69 2.29 2.60 -16.33
CA LEU A 69 0.99 3.23 -16.14
C LEU A 69 0.02 2.32 -15.35
N LEU A 70 -0.01 1.02 -15.62
CA LEU A 70 -0.84 0.07 -14.87
C LEU A 70 -0.38 -0.04 -13.40
N PHE A 71 0.93 -0.09 -13.13
CA PHE A 71 1.46 -0.05 -11.76
C PHE A 71 1.17 1.29 -11.07
N ALA A 72 1.31 2.42 -11.76
CA ALA A 72 0.97 3.73 -11.23
C ALA A 72 -0.52 3.85 -10.89
N LEU A 73 -1.40 3.30 -11.73
CA LEU A 73 -2.83 3.24 -11.48
C LEU A 73 -3.17 2.39 -10.25
N GLN A 74 -2.54 1.22 -10.11
CA GLN A 74 -2.70 0.37 -8.92
C GLN A 74 -2.26 1.10 -7.64
N ALA A 75 -1.13 1.81 -7.70
CA ALA A 75 -0.65 2.63 -6.59
C ALA A 75 -1.62 3.78 -6.25
N ALA A 76 -2.17 4.46 -7.26
CA ALA A 76 -3.14 5.53 -7.07
C ALA A 76 -4.44 5.05 -6.40
N ILE A 77 -4.97 3.90 -6.84
CA ILE A 77 -6.16 3.28 -6.23
C ILE A 77 -5.87 2.87 -4.78
N GLY A 78 -4.71 2.25 -4.52
CA GLY A 78 -4.29 1.89 -3.16
C GLY A 78 -4.20 3.11 -2.24
N ALA A 79 -3.58 4.19 -2.71
CA ALA A 79 -3.48 5.44 -1.97
C ALA A 79 -4.85 6.08 -1.69
N LEU A 80 -5.77 6.04 -2.67
CA LEU A 80 -7.15 6.54 -2.51
C LEU A 80 -7.88 5.79 -1.38
N ILE A 81 -7.83 4.45 -1.38
CA ILE A 81 -8.51 3.62 -0.38
C ILE A 81 -7.97 3.92 1.02
N ILE A 82 -6.64 3.98 1.17
CA ILE A 82 -5.99 4.31 2.45
C ILE A 82 -6.35 5.72 2.90
N GLY A 83 -6.34 6.70 1.99
CA GLY A 83 -6.72 8.08 2.25
C GLY A 83 -8.16 8.22 2.74
N LEU A 84 -9.11 7.55 2.07
CA LEU A 84 -10.52 7.53 2.47
C LEU A 84 -10.71 6.88 3.85
N PHE A 85 -9.99 5.78 4.14
CA PHE A 85 -10.05 5.13 5.44
C PHE A 85 -9.58 6.05 6.58
N ILE A 86 -8.43 6.70 6.40
CA ILE A 86 -7.88 7.65 7.38
C ILE A 86 -8.81 8.86 7.53
N GLY A 87 -9.34 9.39 6.42
CA GLY A 87 -10.26 10.52 6.40
C GLY A 87 -11.55 10.23 7.16
N ASN A 88 -12.17 9.08 6.89
CA ASN A 88 -13.41 8.66 7.57
C ASN A 88 -13.21 8.51 9.08
N GLU A 89 -12.09 7.88 9.50
CA GLU A 89 -11.82 7.68 10.93
C GLU A 89 -11.53 9.00 11.65
N ARG A 90 -10.83 9.94 11.00
CA ARG A 90 -10.64 11.30 11.52
C ARG A 90 -11.97 12.06 11.66
N GLY A 91 -12.85 11.96 10.66
CA GLY A 91 -14.18 12.58 10.69
C GLY A 91 -15.04 12.08 11.86
N LYS A 92 -15.08 10.77 12.09
CA LYS A 92 -15.82 10.17 13.23
C LYS A 92 -15.29 10.63 14.58
N ARG A 93 -13.98 10.80 14.73
CA ARG A 93 -13.35 11.32 15.94
C ARG A 93 -13.66 12.80 16.15
N ALA A 94 -13.66 13.61 15.10
CA ALA A 94 -14.02 15.02 15.16
C ALA A 94 -15.50 15.21 15.55
N ALA A 95 -16.41 14.45 14.95
CA ALA A 95 -17.84 14.47 15.29
C ALA A 95 -18.10 14.08 16.75
N ARG A 96 -17.45 13.03 17.27
CA ARG A 96 -17.54 12.66 18.69
C ARG A 96 -17.04 13.75 19.63
N LYS A 97 -15.97 14.47 19.26
CA LYS A 97 -15.42 15.57 20.05
C LYS A 97 -16.34 16.80 20.05
N ALA A 98 -17.04 17.05 18.94
CA ALA A 98 -18.03 18.12 18.84
C ALA A 98 -19.24 17.85 19.76
N ILE A 99 -19.81 16.64 19.69
CA ILE A 99 -20.95 16.24 20.55
C ILE A 99 -20.58 16.33 22.03
N GLY A 100 -19.42 15.81 22.43
CA GLY A 100 -18.98 15.91 23.82
C GLY A 100 -18.74 17.35 24.31
N LYS A 101 -18.41 18.29 23.42
CA LYS A 101 -18.21 19.69 23.79
C LYS A 101 -19.55 20.41 24.04
N GLU A 102 -20.59 20.09 23.29
CA GLU A 102 -21.93 20.66 23.49
C GLU A 102 -22.58 20.17 24.79
N ASP A 103 -22.39 18.90 25.14
CA ASP A 103 -22.85 18.33 26.42
C ASP A 103 -22.17 18.99 27.64
N HIS A 104 -20.88 19.33 27.53
CA HIS A 104 -20.15 19.99 28.63
C HIS A 104 -20.46 21.48 28.78
N VAL A 105 -20.83 22.19 27.70
CA VAL A 105 -21.22 23.62 27.76
C VAL A 105 -22.62 23.78 28.34
N THR A 106 -23.57 22.94 27.92
CA THR A 106 -24.95 22.96 28.44
C THR A 106 -25.05 22.59 29.93
N ALA A 107 -24.17 21.72 30.43
CA ALA A 107 -24.08 21.40 31.85
C ALA A 107 -23.50 22.54 32.73
N GLY A 108 -22.65 23.40 32.16
CA GLY A 108 -22.04 24.54 32.87
C GLY A 108 -22.94 25.77 32.95
N GLU A 109 -23.77 26.00 31.93
CA GLU A 109 -24.64 27.18 31.86
C GLU A 109 -25.90 27.03 32.73
N GLY A 110 -26.43 25.80 32.88
CA GLY A 110 -27.57 25.52 33.77
C GLY A 110 -27.26 25.56 35.27
N ALA A 111 -25.97 25.65 35.66
CA ALA A 111 -25.54 25.70 37.06
C ALA A 111 -25.27 27.14 37.56
N ALA A 112 -25.20 28.13 36.66
CA ALA A 112 -24.91 29.53 37.01
C ALA A 112 -26.18 30.40 37.21
N ASP A 113 -27.36 29.87 36.88
CA ASP A 113 -28.68 30.55 36.97
C ASP A 113 -29.54 30.09 38.16
N LYS A 114 -28.97 29.38 39.14
CA LYS A 114 -29.62 29.05 40.43
C LYS A 114 -28.77 29.53 41.60
#